data_AF-A0A455UB49-F1
#
_entry.id   AF-A0A455UB49-F1
#
_cell.length_a   1.000
_cell.length_b   1.000
_cell.length_c   1.000
_cell.angle_alpha   90.00
_cell.angle_beta   90.00
_cell.angle_gamma   90.00
#
_symmetry.space_group_name_H-M   'P 1'
#
loop_
_entity.id
_entity.type
_entity.pdbx_description
1 polymer ?
#
loop_
_entity_poly.entity_id
_entity_poly.type
_entity_poly.pdbx_seq_one_letter_code
_entity_poly.pdbx_strand_id
1 'polypeptide(L)' 'MHIDTLKNLAVDALEELKARDITQLDVAKLTEVTDLMLIASGTSTRHVAALAQNVVEKLKPQGLGL' A
#
# COMPACT_ATOMS: atom_id res chain seq x y z
N MET A 1 -4.37 -8.42 -13.65
CA MET A 1 -4.92 -7.49 -12.65
C MET A 1 -4.68 -6.08 -13.15
N HIS A 2 -5.68 -5.19 -13.07
CA HIS A 2 -5.44 -3.77 -13.33
C HIS A 2 -4.74 -3.16 -12.12
N ILE A 3 -3.80 -2.23 -12.34
CA ILE A 3 -3.06 -1.53 -11.27
C ILE A 3 -4.01 -0.91 -10.23
N ASP A 4 -5.20 -0.49 -10.68
CA ASP A 4 -6.25 0.05 -9.82
C ASP A 4 -6.76 -0.94 -8.78
N THR A 5 -6.84 -2.23 -9.11
CA THR A 5 -7.26 -3.27 -8.15
C THR A 5 -6.23 -3.40 -7.03
N LEU A 6 -4.94 -3.46 -7.37
CA LEU A 6 -3.84 -3.57 -6.42
C LEU A 6 -3.78 -2.35 -5.49
N LYS A 7 -3.90 -1.17 -6.09
CA LYS A 7 -3.96 0.11 -5.39
C LYS A 7 -5.10 0.12 -4.36
N ASN A 8 -6.32 -0.21 -4.78
CA ASN A 8 -7.48 -0.16 -3.89
C ASN A 8 -7.30 -1.11 -2.71
N LEU A 9 -6.83 -2.34 -2.94
CA LEU A 9 -6.56 -3.29 -1.85
C LEU A 9 -5.50 -2.78 -0.86
N ALA A 10 -4.45 -2.15 -1.36
CA ALA A 10 -3.41 -1.58 -0.52
C ALA A 10 -3.94 -0.39 0.31
N VAL A 11 -4.76 0.46 -0.29
CA VAL A 11 -5.43 1.57 0.41
C VAL A 11 -6.40 1.03 1.47
N ASP A 12 -7.25 0.07 1.12
CA ASP A 12 -8.21 -0.55 2.04
C ASP A 12 -7.48 -1.17 3.25
N ALA A 13 -6.37 -1.88 3.01
CA ALA A 13 -5.55 -2.46 4.07
C ALA A 13 -4.93 -1.41 5.01
N LEU A 14 -4.58 -0.23 4.49
CA LEU A 14 -4.07 0.89 5.28
C LEU A 14 -5.20 1.58 6.08
N GLU A 15 -6.38 1.73 5.48
CA GLU A 15 -7.56 2.33 6.11
C GLU A 15 -8.15 1.46 7.23
N GLU A 16 -8.16 0.14 7.07
CA GLU A 16 -8.61 -0.83 8.09
C GLU A 16 -7.91 -0.62 9.44
N LEU A 17 -6.63 -0.23 9.39
CA LEU A 17 -5.80 0.01 10.57
C LEU A 17 -5.64 1.50 10.91
N LYS A 18 -6.38 2.39 10.22
CA LYS A 18 -6.39 3.84 10.46
C LYS A 18 -5.03 4.51 10.24
N ALA A 19 -4.37 4.19 9.13
CA ALA A 19 -3.22 4.95 8.66
C ALA A 19 -3.56 6.43 8.45
N ARG A 20 -2.56 7.30 8.57
CA ARG A 20 -2.67 8.75 8.36
C ARG A 20 -2.02 9.16 7.05
N ASP A 21 -2.52 10.24 6.47
CA ASP A 21 -1.90 10.92 5.32
C ASP A 21 -1.64 9.99 4.12
N ILE A 22 -2.58 9.07 3.85
CA ILE A 22 -2.48 8.15 2.72
C ILE A 22 -2.50 8.98 1.44
N THR A 23 -1.37 9.00 0.73
CA THR A 23 -1.15 9.79 -0.48
C THR A 23 -0.73 8.88 -1.61
N GLN A 24 -1.36 9.08 -2.77
CA GLN A 24 -1.03 8.37 -4.00
C GLN A 24 -0.19 9.25 -4.92
N LEU A 25 0.91 8.69 -5.41
CA LEU A 25 1.78 9.31 -6.40
C LEU A 25 1.83 8.45 -7.66
N ASP A 26 1.53 9.08 -8.81
CA ASP A 26 1.83 8.53 -10.13
C ASP A 26 3.29 8.86 -10.46
N VAL A 27 4.12 7.83 -10.51
CA VAL A 27 5.57 7.95 -10.71
C VAL A 27 6.03 7.27 -12.01
N ALA A 28 5.11 6.78 -12.83
CA ALA A 28 5.40 6.08 -14.10
C ALA A 28 6.24 6.94 -15.07
N LYS A 29 6.10 8.27 -14.98
CA LYS A 29 6.87 9.24 -15.80
C LYS A 29 8.23 9.61 -15.20
N LEU A 30 8.48 9.24 -13.95
CA LEU A 30 9.70 9.58 -13.22
C LEU A 30 10.68 8.41 -13.17
N THR A 31 10.19 7.18 -13.21
CA THR A 31 10.98 5.96 -13.12
C THR A 31 10.30 4.80 -13.82
N GLU A 32 11.08 3.89 -14.39
CA GLU A 32 10.59 2.64 -15.00
C GLU A 32 10.41 1.50 -13.98
N VAL A 33 10.74 1.74 -12.70
CA VAL A 33 10.70 0.71 -11.66
C VAL A 33 9.27 0.37 -11.22
N THR A 34 8.40 1.38 -11.10
CA THR A 34 7.00 1.22 -10.68
C THR A 34 6.14 2.34 -11.25
N ASP A 35 4.87 2.06 -11.50
CA ASP A 35 3.92 3.05 -12.01
C ASP A 35 3.31 3.89 -10.88
N LEU A 36 3.13 3.27 -9.71
CA LEU A 36 2.41 3.87 -8.59
C LEU A 36 3.19 3.73 -7.28
N MET A 37 3.15 4.78 -6.46
CA MET A 37 3.66 4.78 -5.09
C MET A 37 2.59 5.27 -4.12
N LEU A 38 2.40 4.53 -3.03
CA LEU A 38 1.54 4.93 -1.91
C LEU A 38 2.42 5.31 -0.72
N ILE A 39 2.12 6.45 -0.10
CA ILE A 39 2.79 6.93 1.11
C ILE A 39 1.75 7.01 2.21
N ALA A 40 2.04 6.44 3.38
CA ALA A 40 1.16 6.49 4.53
C ALA A 40 1.97 6.57 5.83
N SER A 41 1.37 7.16 6.86
CA SER A 41 1.99 7.39 8.16
C SER A 41 1.28 6.60 9.27
N GLY A 42 2.06 6.03 10.18
CA GLY A 42 1.57 5.44 11.43
C GLY A 42 1.81 6.37 12.63
N THR A 43 1.16 6.09 13.76
CA THR A 43 1.28 6.89 14.99
C THR A 43 2.43 6.45 15.91
N SER A 44 3.03 5.30 15.62
CA SER A 44 4.17 4.73 16.35
C SER A 44 4.84 3.66 15.49
N THR A 45 6.06 3.26 15.83
CA THR A 45 6.78 2.18 15.13
C THR A 45 5.97 0.88 15.08
N ARG A 46 5.30 0.51 16.19
CA ARG A 46 4.43 -0.67 16.22
C ARG A 46 3.24 -0.54 15.28
N HIS A 47 2.65 0.65 15.21
CA HIS A 47 1.55 0.91 14.28
C HIS A 47 2.03 0.80 12.82
N VAL A 48 3.16 1.41 12.46
CA VAL A 48 3.74 1.29 11.11
C VAL A 48 4.01 -0.18 10.74
N ALA A 49 4.58 -0.97 11.66
CA ALA A 49 4.80 -2.39 11.43
C ALA A 49 3.49 -3.17 11.18
N ALA A 50 2.43 -2.86 11.94
CA ALA A 50 1.11 -3.47 11.73
C ALA A 50 0.50 -3.08 10.38
N LEU A 51 0.65 -1.82 9.96
CA LEU A 51 0.21 -1.35 8.63
C LEU A 51 0.88 -2.14 7.51
N ALA A 52 2.22 -2.23 7.55
CA ALA A 52 2.98 -2.96 6.54
C ALA A 52 2.58 -4.44 6.47
N GLN A 53 2.43 -5.07 7.64
CA GLN A 53 2.03 -6.48 7.72
C GLN A 53 0.62 -6.71 7.16
N ASN A 54 -0.35 -5.85 7.51
CA ASN A 54 -1.73 -5.98 7.00
C ASN A 54 -1.79 -5.85 5.48
N VAL A 55 -1.03 -4.91 4.91
CA VAL A 55 -0.91 -4.74 3.45
C VAL A 55 -0.41 -6.05 2.80
N VAL A 56 0.68 -6.63 3.30
CA VAL A 56 1.21 -7.90 2.80
C VAL A 56 0.19 -9.03 2.92
N GLU A 57 -0.47 -9.17 4.07
CA GLU A 57 -1.47 -10.22 4.31
C GLU A 57 -2.68 -10.12 3.38
N LYS A 58 -3.12 -8.91 3.04
CA LYS A 58 -4.26 -8.68 2.14
C LYS A 58 -3.90 -8.90 0.66
N LEU A 59 -2.64 -8.67 0.30
CA LEU A 59 -2.15 -8.80 -1.08
C LEU A 59 -1.67 -10.20 -1.43
N LYS A 60 -1.14 -10.96 -0.47
CA LYS A 60 -0.62 -12.32 -0.66
C LYS A 60 -1.62 -13.31 -1.31
N PRO A 61 -2.93 -13.33 -0.96
CA PRO A 61 -3.91 -14.20 -1.60
C PRO A 61 -4.13 -13.89 -3.09
N GLN A 62 -3.70 -12.72 -3.57
CA GLN A 62 -3.86 -12.29 -4.96
C GLN A 62 -2.74 -12.81 -5.88
N GLY A 63 -1.86 -13.67 -5.36
CA GLY A 63 -0.76 -14.27 -6.13
C GLY A 63 0.46 -13.37 -6.28
N LEU A 64 0.52 -12.25 -5.55
CA LEU A 64 1.71 -11.42 -5.46
C LEU A 64 2.62 -11.99 -4.37
N GLY A 65 3.79 -12.51 -4.78
CA GLY A 65 4.84 -12.93 -3.86
C GLY A 65 5.53 -11.71 -3.24
N LEU A 66 5.00 -11.24 -2.12
CA LEU A 66 5.60 -10.25 -1.22
C LEU A 66 6.03 -10.94 0.09
#